data_AF-A0A529NQL6-F1
#
_entry.id   AF-A0A529NQL6-F1
#
_cell.length_a   1.000
_cell.length_b   1.000
_cell.length_c   1.000
_cell.angle_alpha   90.00
_cell.angle_beta   90.00
_cell.angle_gamma   90.00
#
_symmetry.space_group_name_H-M   'P 1'
#
loop_
_entity.id
_entity.type
_entity.pdbx_description
1 polymer ?
#
loop_
_entity_poly.entity_id
_entity_poly.type
_entity_poly.pdbx_seq_one_letter_code
_entity_poly.pdbx_strand_id
1 'polypeptide(L)' 'LLALVDTSAAGRAYAAYGGIYIAASLGWLWLVEGVRPDRWDLAGAAICIAGASVILLAPRA' A
#
# COMPACT_ATOMS: atom_id res chain seq x y z
N LEU A 1 -20.41 10.70 -20.76
CA LEU A 1 -20.01 10.13 -19.45
C LEU A 1 -18.52 10.44 -19.25
N LEU A 2 -18.20 11.56 -18.59
CA LEU A 2 -16.86 12.19 -18.55
C LEU A 2 -15.94 11.70 -17.42
N ALA A 3 -16.20 10.53 -16.82
CA ALA A 3 -15.39 10.06 -15.70
C ALA A 3 -15.40 8.54 -15.53
N LEU A 4 -15.32 7.77 -16.63
CA LEU A 4 -14.84 6.40 -16.48
C LEU A 4 -13.31 6.50 -16.50
N VAL A 5 -12.70 6.83 -15.35
CA VAL A 5 -11.30 6.46 -15.15
C VAL A 5 -11.24 4.97 -15.44
N ASP A 6 -10.43 4.59 -16.42
CA ASP A 6 -10.19 3.21 -16.80
C ASP A 6 -10.07 2.39 -15.50
N THR A 7 -10.94 1.41 -15.26
CA THR A 7 -10.99 0.64 -13.99
C THR A 7 -9.60 0.08 -13.63
N SER A 8 -8.83 -0.18 -14.68
CA SER A 8 -7.42 -0.55 -14.69
C SER A 8 -6.47 0.46 -14.00
N ALA A 9 -6.74 1.76 -14.14
CA ALA A 9 -6.03 2.87 -13.49
C ALA A 9 -6.57 3.14 -12.08
N ALA A 10 -7.89 3.00 -11.86
CA ALA A 10 -8.49 3.13 -10.54
C ALA A 10 -7.92 2.08 -9.55
N GLY A 11 -7.79 0.82 -9.98
CA GLY A 11 -7.19 -0.24 -9.16
C GLY A 11 -5.73 0.04 -8.76
N ARG A 12 -4.93 0.61 -9.67
CA ARG A 12 -3.54 1.01 -9.39
C ARG A 12 -3.47 2.17 -8.40
N ALA A 13 -4.35 3.16 -8.55
CA ALA A 13 -4.43 4.29 -7.63
C ALA A 13 -4.77 3.81 -6.20
N TYR A 14 -5.80 2.97 -6.05
CA TYR A 14 -6.16 2.42 -4.73
C TYR A 14 -5.04 1.58 -4.10
N ALA A 15 -4.33 0.78 -4.89
CA ALA A 15 -3.18 0.02 -4.40
C ALA A 15 -2.03 0.92 -3.91
N ALA A 16 -1.71 1.99 -4.66
CA ALA A 16 -0.70 2.95 -4.24
C ALA A 16 -1.08 3.66 -2.94
N TYR A 17 -2.32 4.15 -2.83
CA TYR A 17 -2.80 4.81 -1.62
C TYR A 17 -2.77 3.87 -0.41
N GLY A 18 -3.23 2.63 -0.56
CA GLY A 18 -3.19 1.63 0.51
C GLY A 18 -1.77 1.30 0.97
N GLY A 19 -0.85 1.09 0.03
CA GLY A 19 0.55 0.81 0.35
C GLY A 19 1.25 1.96 1.08
N ILE A 20 1.05 3.19 0.60
CA ILE A 20 1.60 4.41 1.23
C ILE A 20 1.03 4.60 2.63
N TYR A 21 -0.28 4.40 2.81
CA TYR A 21 -0.93 4.56 4.11
C TYR A 21 -0.35 3.60 5.16
N ILE A 22 -0.12 2.33 4.79
CA ILE A 22 0.46 1.32 5.68
C ILE A 22 1.90 1.69 6.06
N ALA A 23 2.72 2.06 5.08
CA ALA A 23 4.10 2.48 5.34
C ALA A 23 4.17 3.73 6.23
N ALA A 24 3.31 4.73 5.97
CA ALA A 24 3.23 5.95 6.76
C ALA A 24 2.76 5.68 8.20
N SER A 25 1.76 4.82 8.38
CA SER A 25 1.24 4.45 9.72
C SER A 25 2.30 3.77 10.58
N LEU A 26 3.07 2.83 10.00
CA LEU A 26 4.17 2.17 10.69
C LEU A 26 5.33 3.11 10.99
N GLY A 27 5.67 4.00 10.05
CA GLY A 27 6.67 5.03 10.26
C GLY A 27 6.27 5.99 11.38
N TRP A 28 4.99 6.36 11.45
CA TRP A 28 4.45 7.21 12.51
C TRP A 28 4.50 6.53 13.88
N LEU A 29 4.04 5.28 13.96
CA LEU A 29 4.10 4.46 15.17
C LEU A 29 5.53 4.41 15.73
N TRP A 30 6.52 4.27 14.84
CA TRP A 30 7.92 4.21 15.24
C TRP A 30 8.53 5.58 15.61
N LEU A 31 8.29 6.60 14.80
CA LEU A 31 8.95 7.92 14.93
C LEU A 31 8.29 8.82 15.97
N VAL A 32 6.96 8.79 16.07
CA VAL A 32 6.18 9.71 16.91
C VAL A 32 5.77 9.04 18.21
N GLU A 33 5.28 7.80 18.14
CA GLU A 33 4.83 7.08 19.33
C GLU A 33 5.99 6.34 20.03
N GLY A 34 7.15 6.20 19.38
CA GLY A 34 8.33 5.52 19.93
C GLY A 34 8.13 4.01 20.11
N VAL A 35 7.01 3.47 19.62
CA VAL A 35 6.70 2.04 19.68
C VAL A 35 7.44 1.37 18.53
N ARG A 36 8.40 0.51 18.87
CA ARG A 36 9.11 -0.26 17.86
C ARG A 36 8.12 -1.25 17.23
N PRO A 37 7.93 -1.20 15.89
CA PRO A 37 7.09 -2.18 15.19
C PRO A 37 7.61 -3.58 15.50
N ASP A 38 6.70 -4.49 15.85
CA ASP A 38 7.08 -5.87 16.06
C ASP A 38 7.43 -6.53 14.73
N ARG A 39 8.12 -7.67 14.79
CA ARG A 39 8.43 -8.51 13.63
C ARG A 39 7.17 -8.89 12.85
N TRP A 40 6.05 -9.05 13.55
CA TRP A 40 4.74 -9.32 12.94
C TRP A 40 4.17 -8.10 12.22
N ASP A 41 4.37 -6.88 12.74
CA ASP A 41 3.96 -5.65 12.08
C ASP A 41 4.73 -5.43 10.79
N LEU A 42 6.05 -5.63 10.82
CA LEU A 42 6.93 -5.60 9.66
C LEU A 42 6.56 -6.66 8.61
N ALA A 43 6.23 -7.88 9.05
CA ALA A 43 5.78 -8.94 8.15
C ALA A 43 4.43 -8.60 7.49
N GLY A 44 3.47 -8.08 8.26
CA GLY A 44 2.19 -7.61 7.75
C GLY A 44 2.36 -6.46 6.74
N ALA A 45 3.21 -5.49 7.05
CA ALA A 45 3.58 -4.39 6.15
C ALA A 45 4.15 -4.90 4.83
N ALA A 46 5.08 -5.85 4.90
CA ALA A 46 5.71 -6.45 3.73
C ALA A 46 4.69 -7.17 2.85
N ILE A 47 3.75 -7.91 3.45
CA ILE A 47 2.68 -8.60 2.71
C ILE A 47 1.75 -7.58 2.02
N CYS A 48 1.34 -6.53 2.72
CA CYS A 48 0.48 -5.50 2.15
C CYS A 48 1.16 -4.73 1.02
N ILE A 49 2.43 -4.34 1.20
CA ILE A 49 3.22 -3.69 0.15
C ILE A 49 3.43 -4.63 -1.03
N ALA A 50 3.68 -5.92 -0.81
CA ALA A 50 3.79 -6.91 -1.88
C ALA A 50 2.48 -7.04 -2.66
N GLY A 51 1.33 -7.11 -1.97
CA GLY A 51 0.01 -7.12 -2.61
C GLY A 51 -0.28 -5.86 -3.43
N ALA A 52 0.07 -4.68 -2.89
CA ALA A 52 -0.02 -3.42 -3.62
C ALA A 52 0.90 -3.39 -4.85
N SER A 53 2.11 -3.95 -4.73
CA SER A 53 3.08 -4.07 -5.82
C SER A 53 2.56 -4.97 -6.93
N VAL A 54 1.90 -6.08 -6.59
CA VAL A 54 1.25 -6.96 -7.57
C VAL A 54 0.18 -6.20 -8.34
N ILE A 55 -0.69 -5.43 -7.68
CA ILE A 55 -1.72 -4.65 -8.38
C ILE A 55 -1.12 -3.52 -9.24
N LEU A 56 -0.04 -2.90 -8.76
CA LEU A 56 0.66 -1.81 -9.45
C LEU A 56 1.44 -2.27 -10.69
N LEU A 57 2.11 -3.42 -10.58
CA LEU A 57 3.08 -3.94 -11.54
C LEU A 57 2.57 -5.14 -12.34
N ALA A 58 1.38 -5.68 -12.04
CA ALA A 58 0.78 -6.78 -12.80
C ALA A 58 0.77 -6.44 -14.31
N PRO A 59 1.51 -7.20 -15.14
CA PRO A 59 1.46 -7.04 -16.57
C PRO A 59 0.09 -7.48 -17.04
N ARG A 60 -0.61 -6.61 -17.76
CA ARG A 60 -1.85 -6.97 -18.44
C ARG A 60 -1.52 -7.00 -19.93
N ALA A 61 -1.35 -8.23 -20.45
CA ALA A 61 -1.34 -8.50 -21.87
C ALA A 61 -2.77 -8.52 -22.41
#